data_AF-A0A564YXN4-F1
#
_entry.id   AF-A0A564YXN4-F1
#
_cell.length_a   1.000
_cell.length_b   1.000
_cell.length_c   1.000
_cell.angle_alpha   90.00
_cell.angle_beta   90.00
_cell.angle_gamma   90.00
#
_symmetry.space_group_name_H-M   'P 1'
#
loop_
_entity.id
_entity.type
_entity.pdbx_description
1 polymer ?
#
loop_
_entity_poly.entity_id
_entity_poly.type
_entity_poly.pdbx_seq_one_letter_code
_entity_poly.pdbx_strand_id
1 'polypeptide(L)'
;MSRSRVADTWDGSEGAYLKLHNCRPPPIFIPLIILAETVVFMCYTVAASKDNNPYNDVTAFSGNPNSSSLTYYPEKRHEVWRFVTYILIHKGYFHLIVNVLGQVSLGCLLEAAHKYWRVGIVFLGGAIGSVFAVAVTTPYVSLNGASGGVYALTGAQSAVVLMTERQLPPRDRAFHLVGVYETDVHRRKFSDVYSQVHW
;
A
#
# COMPACT_ATOMS: atom_id res chain seq x y z
N MET A 1 -38.87 -34.05 -34.92
CA MET A 1 -37.71 -34.19 -34.01
C MET A 1 -36.71 -33.08 -34.35
N SER A 2 -36.96 -31.80 -34.12
CA SER A 2 -37.06 -31.02 -32.86
C SER A 2 -35.80 -31.05 -31.97
N ARG A 3 -34.97 -30.01 -32.15
CA ARG A 3 -34.25 -29.21 -31.13
C ARG A 3 -33.57 -29.97 -29.98
N SER A 4 -32.23 -30.12 -30.05
CA SER A 4 -31.42 -30.37 -28.84
C SER A 4 -29.93 -30.01 -28.93
N ARG A 5 -29.46 -29.21 -29.90
CA ARG A 5 -28.02 -28.94 -30.06
C ARG A 5 -27.56 -27.50 -29.79
N VAL A 6 -28.46 -26.65 -29.27
CA VAL A 6 -28.19 -25.21 -29.08
C VAL A 6 -28.17 -24.80 -27.60
N ALA A 7 -28.56 -25.66 -26.67
CA ALA A 7 -28.60 -25.32 -25.23
C ALA A 7 -27.23 -25.42 -24.55
N ASP A 8 -26.34 -26.30 -25.02
CA ASP A 8 -25.09 -26.61 -24.31
C ASP A 8 -23.97 -25.58 -24.52
N THR A 9 -24.12 -24.65 -25.46
CA THR A 9 -23.10 -23.62 -25.75
C THR A 9 -23.21 -22.37 -24.89
N TRP A 10 -24.38 -22.11 -24.28
CA TRP A 10 -24.64 -20.90 -23.51
C TRP A 10 -24.07 -21.02 -22.09
N ASP A 11 -24.24 -22.17 -21.42
CA ASP A 11 -23.76 -22.43 -20.05
C ASP A 11 -22.22 -22.35 -19.94
N GLY A 12 -21.50 -22.91 -20.93
CA GLY A 12 -20.03 -22.87 -20.96
C GLY A 12 -19.45 -21.46 -21.19
N SER A 13 -20.17 -20.61 -21.92
CA SER A 13 -19.75 -19.22 -22.15
C SER A 13 -20.05 -18.34 -20.94
N GLU A 14 -21.24 -18.44 -20.33
CA GLU A 14 -21.62 -17.66 -19.15
C GLU A 14 -20.74 -17.99 -17.93
N GLY A 15 -20.39 -19.26 -17.73
CA GLY A 15 -19.44 -19.67 -16.69
C GLY A 15 -18.02 -19.13 -16.89
N ALA A 16 -17.59 -18.93 -18.14
CA ALA A 16 -16.32 -18.28 -18.49
C ALA A 16 -16.38 -16.75 -18.36
N TYR A 17 -17.52 -16.13 -18.72
CA TYR A 17 -17.79 -14.70 -18.53
C TYR A 17 -17.86 -14.32 -17.04
N LEU A 18 -18.51 -15.13 -16.21
CA LEU A 18 -18.61 -14.88 -14.76
C LEU A 18 -17.27 -15.12 -14.04
N LYS A 19 -16.42 -16.03 -14.53
CA LYS A 19 -15.03 -16.17 -14.05
C LYS A 19 -14.15 -14.97 -14.41
N LEU A 20 -14.43 -14.29 -15.53
CA LEU A 20 -13.75 -13.05 -15.93
C LEU A 20 -14.21 -11.85 -15.06
N HIS A 21 -15.46 -11.86 -14.60
CA HIS A 21 -16.02 -10.84 -13.71
C HIS A 21 -15.68 -11.04 -12.22
N ASN A 22 -15.00 -12.13 -11.86
CA ASN A 22 -14.44 -12.32 -10.52
C ASN A 22 -13.10 -11.58 -10.31
N CYS A 23 -12.66 -10.82 -11.30
CA CYS A 23 -11.40 -10.09 -11.27
C CYS A 23 -11.58 -8.71 -10.61
N ARG A 24 -11.47 -8.71 -9.29
CA ARG A 24 -10.61 -7.84 -8.46
C ARG A 24 -11.15 -7.94 -7.03
N PRO A 25 -10.49 -8.70 -6.13
CA PRO A 25 -10.83 -8.54 -4.72
C PRO A 25 -10.68 -7.05 -4.38
N PRO A 26 -11.62 -6.44 -3.65
CA PRO A 26 -11.46 -5.07 -3.17
C PRO A 26 -10.10 -4.94 -2.48
N PRO A 27 -9.50 -3.74 -2.46
CA PRO A 27 -8.27 -3.55 -1.69
C PRO A 27 -8.54 -3.95 -0.24
N ILE A 28 -7.73 -4.87 0.29
CA ILE A 28 -7.84 -5.44 1.63
C ILE A 28 -6.61 -5.05 2.44
N PHE A 29 -5.39 -5.23 1.91
CA PHE A 29 -4.15 -5.00 2.64
C PHE A 29 -3.97 -3.55 3.06
N ILE A 30 -4.14 -2.60 2.14
CA ILE A 30 -3.93 -1.17 2.43
C ILE A 30 -4.98 -0.63 3.41
N PRO A 31 -6.29 -0.89 3.25
CA PRO A 31 -7.26 -0.51 4.27
C PRO A 31 -7.01 -1.15 5.63
N LEU A 32 -6.56 -2.42 5.67
CA LEU A 32 -6.23 -3.10 6.92
C LEU A 32 -5.05 -2.45 7.64
N ILE A 33 -3.99 -2.06 6.92
CA ILE A 33 -2.84 -1.41 7.57
C ILE A 33 -3.19 0.00 8.06
N ILE A 34 -3.95 0.77 7.27
CA ILE A 34 -4.48 2.08 7.69
C ILE A 34 -5.33 1.95 8.96
N LEU A 35 -6.20 0.94 9.00
CA LEU A 35 -7.03 0.67 10.17
C LEU A 35 -6.16 0.33 11.38
N ALA A 36 -5.15 -0.54 11.22
CA ALA A 36 -4.24 -0.91 12.31
C ALA A 36 -3.45 0.30 12.82
N GLU A 37 -2.90 1.13 11.94
CA GLU A 37 -2.20 2.37 12.28
C GLU A 37 -3.10 3.34 13.03
N THR A 38 -4.32 3.53 12.55
CA THR A 38 -5.30 4.43 13.17
C THR A 38 -5.73 3.92 14.55
N VAL A 39 -5.98 2.62 14.70
CA VAL A 39 -6.34 2.01 16.00
C VAL A 39 -5.19 2.16 16.99
N VAL A 40 -3.96 1.84 16.60
CA VAL A 40 -2.78 2.01 17.46
C VAL A 40 -2.60 3.47 17.84
N PHE A 41 -2.78 4.40 16.89
CA PHE A 41 -2.74 5.84 17.14
C PHE A 41 -3.76 6.26 18.20
N MET A 42 -5.02 5.87 18.01
CA MET A 42 -6.10 6.15 18.95
C MET A 42 -5.86 5.55 20.34
N CYS A 43 -5.31 4.33 20.41
CA CYS A 43 -5.01 3.70 21.70
C CYS A 43 -3.99 4.49 22.51
N TYR A 44 -2.88 4.92 21.90
CA TYR A 44 -1.87 5.67 22.64
C TYR A 44 -2.26 7.13 22.88
N THR A 45 -3.06 7.77 22.00
CA THR A 45 -3.55 9.13 22.25
C THR A 45 -4.51 9.15 23.43
N VAL A 46 -5.39 8.15 23.55
CA VAL A 46 -6.27 7.97 24.70
C VAL A 46 -5.46 7.67 25.96
N ALA A 47 -4.40 6.88 25.87
CA ALA A 47 -3.51 6.62 27.00
C ALA A 47 -2.80 7.90 27.45
N ALA A 48 -2.27 8.70 26.51
CA ALA A 48 -1.65 9.99 26.78
C ALA A 48 -2.63 10.99 27.40
N SER A 49 -3.87 11.06 26.90
CA SER A 49 -4.91 11.95 27.44
C SER A 49 -5.35 11.60 28.87
N LYS A 50 -5.11 10.36 29.31
CA LYS A 50 -5.38 9.93 30.70
C LYS A 50 -4.20 10.21 31.63
N ASP A 51 -3.03 10.49 31.09
CA ASP A 51 -1.88 10.91 31.85
C ASP A 51 -2.02 12.41 32.15
N ASN A 52 -1.83 12.82 33.41
CA ASN A 52 -1.91 14.22 33.81
C ASN A 52 -0.62 15.00 33.48
N ASN A 53 0.25 14.42 32.65
CA ASN A 53 1.52 14.99 32.27
C ASN A 53 1.43 15.69 30.89
N PRO A 54 1.45 17.04 30.85
CA PRO A 54 1.33 17.79 29.59
C PRO A 54 2.48 17.54 28.60
N TYR A 55 3.60 16.98 29.05
CA TYR A 55 4.71 16.60 28.15
C TYR A 55 4.39 15.37 27.29
N ASN A 56 3.36 14.59 27.65
CA ASN A 56 2.95 13.40 26.92
C ASN A 56 1.80 13.66 25.93
N ASP A 57 1.31 14.91 25.85
CA ASP A 57 0.22 15.29 24.96
C ASP A 57 0.58 15.07 23.49
N VAL A 58 -0.40 14.58 22.74
CA VAL A 58 -0.24 14.35 21.29
C VAL A 58 -0.47 15.65 20.54
N THR A 59 0.56 16.12 19.86
CA THR A 59 0.56 17.33 19.04
C THR A 59 0.62 16.98 17.54
N ALA A 60 0.69 18.00 16.68
CA ALA A 60 0.85 17.83 15.25
C ALA A 60 2.10 17.03 14.88
N PHE A 61 3.21 17.29 15.59
CA PHE A 61 4.55 16.82 15.23
C PHE A 61 5.20 15.93 16.29
N SER A 62 4.68 15.93 17.51
CA SER A 62 5.17 15.14 18.66
C SER A 62 4.02 14.46 19.39
N GLY A 63 4.32 13.56 20.34
CA GLY A 63 3.30 12.79 21.07
C GLY A 63 3.45 11.27 20.99
N ASN A 64 4.49 10.76 20.32
CA ASN A 64 4.82 9.34 20.41
C ASN A 64 5.33 9.03 21.84
N PRO A 65 4.84 7.96 22.49
CA PRO A 65 5.45 7.44 23.70
C PRO A 65 6.95 7.18 23.46
N ASN A 66 7.83 7.95 24.10
CA ASN A 66 9.29 7.87 23.95
C ASN A 66 9.90 6.50 24.30
N SER A 67 9.08 5.52 24.69
CA SER A 67 9.47 4.15 25.05
C SER A 67 8.53 3.09 24.47
N SER A 68 7.84 3.36 23.35
CA SER A 68 6.92 2.38 22.77
C SER A 68 7.64 1.10 22.34
N SER A 69 7.00 -0.06 22.60
CA SER A 69 7.51 -1.36 22.16
C SER A 69 7.52 -1.53 20.63
N LEU A 70 6.79 -0.66 19.91
CA LEU A 70 6.63 -0.75 18.46
C LEU A 70 7.69 0.04 17.67
N THR A 71 8.18 1.15 18.23
CA THR A 71 9.20 2.02 17.59
C THR A 71 10.49 1.24 17.34
N TYR A 72 11.13 1.46 16.20
CA TYR A 72 12.46 0.91 15.95
C TYR A 72 13.52 1.74 16.68
N TYR A 73 14.34 1.06 17.47
CA TYR A 73 15.45 1.64 18.23
C TYR A 73 16.75 0.94 17.85
N PRO A 74 17.77 1.68 17.39
CA PRO A 74 19.07 1.11 17.04
C PRO A 74 19.72 0.27 18.15
N GLU A 75 19.53 0.65 19.40
CA GLU A 75 20.03 -0.03 20.59
C GLU A 75 19.31 -1.36 20.89
N LYS A 76 18.13 -1.59 20.28
CA LYS A 76 17.28 -2.78 20.47
C LYS A 76 17.14 -3.62 19.19
N ARG A 77 18.19 -3.69 18.37
CA ARG A 77 18.19 -4.51 17.13
C ARG A 77 17.97 -6.01 17.36
N HIS A 78 18.17 -6.51 18.58
CA HIS A 78 17.85 -7.90 18.93
C HIS A 78 16.33 -8.16 19.00
N GLU A 79 15.51 -7.11 19.13
CA GLU A 79 14.05 -7.17 19.15
C GLU A 79 13.50 -7.15 17.71
N VAL A 80 13.56 -8.30 17.03
CA VAL A 80 13.30 -8.44 15.58
C VAL A 80 11.93 -7.94 15.11
N TRP A 81 10.92 -7.95 15.97
CA TRP A 81 9.59 -7.42 15.62
C TRP A 81 9.62 -5.92 15.30
N ARG A 82 10.55 -5.16 15.90
CA ARG A 82 10.69 -3.71 15.68
C ARG A 82 11.03 -3.34 14.24
N PHE A 83 11.56 -4.27 13.45
CA PHE A 83 11.84 -4.08 12.04
C PHE A 83 10.56 -3.93 11.20
N VAL A 84 9.42 -4.38 11.74
CA VAL A 84 8.12 -4.30 11.06
C VAL A 84 7.13 -3.45 11.87
N THR A 85 7.06 -3.63 13.20
CA THR A 85 6.03 -2.97 14.02
C THR A 85 6.11 -1.45 14.04
N TYR A 86 7.26 -0.87 13.69
CA TYR A 86 7.44 0.59 13.68
C TYR A 86 6.54 1.30 12.65
N ILE A 87 6.03 0.60 11.65
CA ILE A 87 5.06 1.14 10.68
C ILE A 87 3.76 1.58 11.34
N LEU A 88 3.39 0.95 12.47
CA LEU A 88 2.12 1.18 13.16
C LEU A 88 2.14 2.43 14.06
N ILE A 89 3.31 2.96 14.38
CA ILE A 89 3.45 4.07 15.34
C ILE A 89 3.89 5.35 14.65
N HIS A 90 3.29 6.47 15.04
CA HIS A 90 3.52 7.78 14.41
C HIS A 90 3.94 8.83 15.44
N LYS A 91 4.67 9.87 15.00
CA LYS A 91 5.18 10.92 15.90
C LYS A 91 4.12 11.92 16.34
N GLY A 92 3.12 12.17 15.50
CA GLY A 92 2.03 13.11 15.72
C GLY A 92 0.96 12.91 14.66
N TYR A 93 -0.18 13.59 14.81
CA TYR A 93 -1.33 13.36 13.91
C TYR A 93 -1.04 13.79 12.46
N PHE A 94 -0.20 14.81 12.25
CA PHE A 94 0.19 15.21 10.89
C PHE A 94 0.97 14.10 10.20
N HIS A 95 1.88 13.44 10.92
CA HIS A 95 2.65 12.32 10.39
C HIS A 95 1.73 11.13 10.02
N LEU A 96 0.71 10.83 10.81
CA LEU A 96 -0.29 9.81 10.45
C LEU A 96 -1.06 10.21 9.18
N ILE A 97 -1.59 11.44 9.13
CA ILE A 97 -2.41 11.91 8.00
C ILE A 97 -1.65 11.79 6.67
N VAL A 98 -0.39 12.22 6.61
CA VAL A 98 0.38 12.15 5.36
C VAL A 98 0.67 10.69 4.94
N ASN A 99 0.84 9.77 5.89
CA ASN A 99 1.01 8.35 5.58
C ASN A 99 -0.29 7.74 5.05
N VAL A 100 -1.42 7.98 5.72
CA VAL A 100 -2.74 7.51 5.29
C VAL A 100 -3.09 8.06 3.90
N LEU A 101 -2.85 9.35 3.64
CA LEU A 101 -3.06 9.93 2.32
C LEU A 101 -2.18 9.28 1.25
N GLY A 102 -0.91 9.02 1.55
CA GLY A 102 0.00 8.29 0.65
C GLY A 102 -0.45 6.86 0.39
N GLN A 103 -0.88 6.14 1.42
CA GLN A 103 -1.40 4.77 1.31
C GLN A 103 -2.70 4.71 0.52
N VAL A 104 -3.65 5.62 0.75
CA VAL A 104 -4.91 5.65 -0.01
C VAL A 104 -4.68 6.03 -1.47
N SER A 105 -3.89 7.06 -1.73
CA SER A 105 -3.64 7.55 -3.09
C SER A 105 -2.82 6.58 -3.93
N LEU A 106 -1.79 5.95 -3.37
CA LEU A 106 -0.88 5.08 -4.11
C LEU A 106 -1.19 3.60 -3.90
N GLY A 107 -1.42 3.20 -2.65
CA GLY A 107 -1.60 1.80 -2.25
C GLY A 107 -2.92 1.21 -2.73
N CYS A 108 -4.07 1.87 -2.50
CA CYS A 108 -5.36 1.33 -2.92
C CYS A 108 -5.45 1.16 -4.45
N LEU A 109 -4.89 2.11 -5.22
CA LEU A 109 -4.81 2.02 -6.67
C LEU A 109 -3.94 0.85 -7.12
N LEU A 110 -2.73 0.73 -6.55
CA LEU A 110 -1.82 -0.39 -6.85
C LEU A 110 -2.44 -1.74 -6.48
N GLU A 111 -3.14 -1.82 -5.36
CA GLU A 111 -3.74 -3.05 -4.85
C GLU A 111 -4.91 -3.52 -5.71
N ALA A 112 -5.76 -2.60 -6.15
CA ALA A 112 -6.83 -2.88 -7.10
C ALA A 112 -6.30 -3.37 -8.45
N ALA A 113 -5.09 -2.95 -8.85
CA ALA A 113 -4.45 -3.38 -10.10
C ALA A 113 -3.65 -4.70 -9.96
N HIS A 114 -2.94 -4.91 -8.84
CA HIS A 114 -1.91 -5.95 -8.71
C HIS A 114 -2.19 -7.01 -7.63
N LYS A 115 -3.34 -6.96 -6.96
CA LYS A 115 -3.72 -7.83 -5.83
C LYS A 115 -2.95 -7.49 -4.54
N TYR A 116 -3.61 -7.75 -3.42
CA TYR A 116 -3.17 -7.41 -2.06
C TYR A 116 -1.77 -7.95 -1.68
N TRP A 117 -1.45 -9.19 -2.03
CA TRP A 117 -0.20 -9.82 -1.58
C TRP A 117 1.05 -9.24 -2.26
N ARG A 118 0.94 -8.79 -3.51
CA ARG A 118 2.06 -8.17 -4.24
C ARG A 118 2.39 -6.80 -3.65
N VAL A 119 1.34 -6.00 -3.46
CA VAL A 119 1.44 -4.69 -2.81
C VAL A 119 1.94 -4.84 -1.38
N GLY A 120 1.48 -5.87 -0.65
CA GLY A 120 1.96 -6.19 0.69
C GLY A 120 3.46 -6.47 0.73
N ILE A 121 3.99 -7.28 -0.19
CA ILE A 121 5.44 -7.54 -0.27
C ILE A 121 6.22 -6.26 -0.57
N VAL A 122 5.77 -5.43 -1.51
CA VAL A 122 6.42 -4.16 -1.84
C VAL A 122 6.42 -3.21 -0.65
N PHE A 123 5.27 -3.05 0.01
CA PHE A 123 5.13 -2.17 1.16
C PHE A 123 5.99 -2.63 2.34
N LEU A 124 5.92 -3.91 2.71
CA LEU A 124 6.71 -4.47 3.81
C LEU A 124 8.21 -4.51 3.48
N GLY A 125 8.58 -4.84 2.25
CA GLY A 125 9.96 -4.81 1.78
C GLY A 125 10.54 -3.38 1.82
N GLY A 126 9.75 -2.38 1.43
CA GLY A 126 10.10 -0.97 1.57
C GLY A 126 10.29 -0.53 3.02
N ALA A 127 9.37 -0.94 3.90
CA ALA A 127 9.47 -0.67 5.33
C ALA A 127 10.77 -1.26 5.91
N ILE A 128 11.00 -2.56 5.74
CA ILE A 128 12.22 -3.22 6.21
C ILE A 128 13.48 -2.60 5.57
N GLY A 129 13.43 -2.31 4.27
CA GLY A 129 14.50 -1.62 3.54
C GLY A 129 14.85 -0.26 4.14
N SER A 130 13.85 0.49 4.60
CA SER A 130 14.09 1.78 5.26
C SER A 130 14.80 1.65 6.61
N VAL A 131 14.55 0.57 7.35
CA VAL A 131 15.30 0.26 8.59
C VAL A 131 16.78 0.03 8.27
N PHE A 132 17.07 -0.75 7.23
CA PHE A 132 18.45 -0.96 6.78
C PHE A 132 19.10 0.32 6.27
N ALA A 133 18.37 1.15 5.51
CA ALA A 133 18.87 2.43 5.03
C ALA A 133 19.24 3.36 6.19
N VAL A 134 18.39 3.48 7.22
CA VAL A 134 18.66 4.27 8.42
C VAL A 134 19.81 3.67 9.22
N ALA A 135 19.89 2.34 9.34
CA ALA A 135 20.98 1.67 10.02
C ALA A 135 22.36 1.95 9.40
N VAL A 136 22.43 2.20 8.09
CA VAL A 136 23.67 2.55 7.38
C VAL A 136 23.93 4.06 7.38
N THR A 137 22.90 4.87 7.13
CA THR A 137 23.05 6.33 6.91
C THR A 137 23.03 7.15 8.21
N THR A 138 22.18 6.78 9.16
CA THR A 138 21.97 7.50 10.43
C THR A 138 21.76 6.49 11.58
N PRO A 139 22.81 5.74 11.99
CA PRO A 139 22.69 4.56 12.83
C PRO A 139 22.22 4.81 14.28
N TYR A 140 22.03 6.07 14.67
CA TYR A 140 21.61 6.49 16.02
C TYR A 140 20.16 7.01 16.07
N VAL A 141 19.46 7.02 14.93
CA VAL A 141 18.10 7.57 14.83
C VAL A 141 17.06 6.48 14.92
N SER A 142 16.07 6.67 15.81
CA SER A 142 14.89 5.81 15.89
C SER A 142 13.94 6.04 14.72
N LEU A 143 13.30 4.97 14.26
CA LEU A 143 12.38 5.01 13.13
C LEU A 143 10.95 4.71 13.59
N ASN A 144 10.00 5.47 13.04
CA ASN A 144 8.57 5.31 13.25
C ASN A 144 7.83 5.81 11.99
N GLY A 145 6.64 5.26 11.77
CA GLY A 145 5.74 5.61 10.68
C GLY A 145 5.88 4.67 9.49
N ALA A 146 4.78 4.53 8.77
CA ALA A 146 4.65 3.69 7.58
C ALA A 146 5.36 4.23 6.33
N SER A 147 6.08 5.35 6.44
CA SER A 147 6.57 6.14 5.30
C SER A 147 7.57 5.38 4.43
N GLY A 148 8.38 4.49 5.00
CA GLY A 148 9.25 3.60 4.23
C GLY A 148 8.47 2.70 3.26
N GLY A 149 7.30 2.20 3.69
CA GLY A 149 6.39 1.45 2.84
C GLY A 149 5.72 2.35 1.79
N VAL A 150 5.29 3.55 2.17
CA VAL A 150 4.72 4.54 1.22
C VAL A 150 5.71 4.91 0.12
N TYR A 151 6.98 5.13 0.44
CA TYR A 151 8.01 5.42 -0.56
C TYR A 151 8.25 4.25 -1.50
N ALA A 152 8.16 3.00 -1.03
CA ALA A 152 8.21 1.84 -1.91
C ALA A 152 6.99 1.75 -2.83
N LEU A 153 5.78 2.12 -2.36
CA LEU A 153 4.60 2.23 -3.22
C LEU A 153 4.78 3.31 -4.29
N THR A 154 5.33 4.48 -3.94
CA THR A 154 5.66 5.54 -4.91
C THR A 154 6.65 5.03 -5.97
N GLY A 155 7.68 4.29 -5.55
CA GLY A 155 8.64 3.68 -6.45
C GLY A 155 8.00 2.64 -7.38
N ALA A 156 7.11 1.79 -6.85
CA ALA A 156 6.38 0.81 -7.64
C ALA A 156 5.46 1.47 -8.68
N GLN A 157 4.73 2.52 -8.29
CA GLN A 157 3.91 3.30 -9.19
C GLN A 157 4.75 3.94 -10.31
N SER A 158 5.91 4.50 -9.96
CA SER A 158 6.84 5.08 -10.93
C SER A 158 7.39 4.01 -11.88
N ALA A 159 7.71 2.83 -11.38
CA ALA A 159 8.17 1.70 -12.20
C ALA A 159 7.10 1.24 -13.19
N VAL A 160 5.83 1.15 -12.76
CA VAL A 160 4.69 0.83 -13.64
C VAL A 160 4.57 1.82 -14.78
N VAL A 161 4.63 3.13 -14.49
CA VAL A 161 4.58 4.18 -15.51
C VAL A 161 5.76 4.04 -16.48
N LEU A 162 6.99 3.93 -15.96
CA LEU A 162 8.20 3.84 -16.78
C LEU A 162 8.23 2.59 -17.68
N MET A 163 7.78 1.44 -17.18
CA MET A 163 7.72 0.20 -17.96
C MET A 163 6.65 0.28 -19.04
N THR A 164 5.52 0.94 -18.76
CA THR A 164 4.44 1.11 -19.72
C THR A 164 4.80 2.10 -20.84
N GLU A 165 5.46 3.21 -20.51
CA GLU A 165 5.97 4.19 -21.48
C GLU A 165 6.92 3.57 -22.52
N ARG A 166 7.70 2.56 -22.11
CA ARG A 166 8.60 1.82 -23.02
C ARG A 166 7.85 0.89 -23.98
N GLN A 167 6.64 0.46 -23.61
CA GLN A 167 5.84 -0.49 -24.38
C GLN A 167 4.81 0.21 -25.28
N LEU A 168 4.46 1.47 -25.01
CA LEU A 168 3.46 2.22 -25.79
C LEU A 168 4.06 3.05 -26.95
N PRO A 169 3.38 3.09 -28.12
CA PRO A 169 3.72 4.00 -29.22
C PRO A 169 3.64 5.48 -28.79
N PRO A 170 4.45 6.40 -29.35
CA PRO A 170 4.53 7.81 -28.92
C PRO A 170 3.19 8.57 -28.83
N ARG A 171 2.22 8.21 -29.66
CA ARG A 171 0.87 8.83 -29.69
C ARG A 171 0.01 8.51 -28.47
N ASP A 172 0.28 7.39 -27.78
CA ASP A 172 -0.54 6.87 -26.68
C ASP A 172 0.05 7.20 -25.30
N ARG A 173 1.25 7.84 -25.26
CA ARG A 173 2.00 8.18 -24.03
C ARG A 173 1.35 9.29 -23.21
N ALA A 174 0.88 10.35 -23.87
CA ALA A 174 0.25 11.50 -23.19
C ALA A 174 -1.02 11.13 -22.42
N PHE A 175 -1.75 10.10 -22.88
CA PHE A 175 -2.97 9.62 -22.24
C PHE A 175 -2.71 8.66 -21.08
N HIS A 176 -1.50 8.11 -20.92
CA HIS A 176 -1.21 7.16 -19.83
C HIS A 176 -0.92 7.86 -18.50
N LEU A 177 -0.21 8.99 -18.54
CA LEU A 177 0.01 9.86 -17.37
C LEU A 177 -1.30 10.36 -16.74
N VAL A 178 -2.34 10.53 -17.56
CA VAL A 178 -3.69 10.94 -17.14
C VAL A 178 -4.60 9.72 -16.89
N GLY A 179 -4.50 8.68 -17.72
CA GLY A 179 -5.37 7.49 -17.71
C GLY A 179 -5.09 6.47 -16.62
N VAL A 180 -4.01 6.61 -15.84
CA VAL A 180 -3.89 5.92 -14.54
C VAL A 180 -4.98 6.39 -13.55
N TYR A 181 -5.63 7.53 -13.82
CA TYR A 181 -6.71 8.10 -13.00
C TYR A 181 -8.12 7.94 -13.57
N GLU A 182 -8.31 7.53 -14.84
CA GLU A 182 -9.63 7.50 -15.48
C GLU A 182 -10.04 6.10 -15.99
N THR A 183 -11.30 5.78 -15.72
CA THR A 183 -11.91 4.46 -15.77
C THR A 183 -12.29 3.97 -17.18
N ASP A 184 -12.18 2.65 -17.33
CA ASP A 184 -12.90 1.72 -18.21
C ASP A 184 -12.88 1.79 -19.74
N VAL A 185 -12.62 2.90 -20.42
CA VAL A 185 -12.75 2.91 -21.90
C VAL A 185 -11.55 2.29 -22.64
N HIS A 186 -10.37 2.20 -22.01
CA HIS A 186 -9.15 1.64 -22.63
C HIS A 186 -8.73 0.24 -22.15
N ARG A 187 -9.56 -0.42 -21.33
CA ARG A 187 -9.22 -1.67 -20.60
C ARG A 187 -8.78 -2.84 -21.51
N ARG A 188 -9.22 -2.91 -22.77
CA ARG A 188 -8.92 -4.04 -23.69
C ARG A 188 -7.52 -4.04 -24.29
N LYS A 189 -6.88 -2.88 -24.47
CA LYS A 189 -5.46 -2.84 -24.92
C LYS A 189 -4.49 -2.92 -23.74
N PHE A 190 -4.95 -2.52 -22.55
CA PHE A 190 -4.15 -2.52 -21.33
C PHE A 190 -4.01 -3.90 -20.68
N SER A 191 -5.00 -4.80 -20.80
CA SER A 191 -4.88 -6.17 -20.26
C SER A 191 -3.73 -6.96 -20.90
N ASP A 192 -3.46 -6.73 -22.18
CA ASP A 192 -2.44 -7.47 -22.93
C ASP A 192 -1.02 -6.99 -22.61
N VAL A 193 -0.85 -5.74 -22.18
CA VAL A 193 0.43 -5.17 -21.73
C VAL A 193 0.68 -5.53 -20.26
N TYR A 194 -0.34 -5.45 -19.40
CA TYR A 194 -0.24 -5.81 -17.98
C TYR A 194 -0.06 -7.31 -17.73
N SER A 195 -0.56 -8.17 -18.63
CA SER A 195 -0.27 -9.62 -18.59
C SER A 195 1.16 -9.97 -19.02
N GLN A 196 1.94 -9.03 -19.56
CA GLN A 196 3.36 -9.28 -19.88
C GLN A 196 4.30 -8.86 -18.74
N VAL A 197 3.80 -8.11 -17.76
CA VAL A 197 4.56 -7.68 -16.57
C VAL A 197 4.19 -8.57 -15.38
N HIS A 198 4.47 -9.87 -15.52
CA HIS A 198 4.32 -10.84 -14.45
C HIS A 198 5.51 -10.76 -13.48
N TRP A 199 5.35 -9.98 -12.40
CA TRP A 199 6.05 -10.26 -11.14
C TRP A 199 5.33 -11.37 -10.36
#